data_AF-A0A7C3UBJ5-F1
#
_entry.id   AF-A0A7C3UBJ5-F1
#
_cell.length_a   1.000
_cell.length_b   1.000
_cell.length_c   1.000
_cell.angle_alpha   90.00
_cell.angle_beta   90.00
_cell.angle_gamma   90.00
#
_symmetry.space_group_name_H-M   'P 1'
#
loop_
_entity.id
_entity.type
_entity.pdbx_description
1 polymer ?
#
loop_
_entity_poly.entity_id
_entity_poly.type
_entity_poly.pdbx_seq_one_letter_code
_entity_poly.pdbx_strand_id
1 'polypeptide(L)' 'MMSCPVCGREIHPQAMFCTYCGATPTAAAPFAAPTVKPVPSVRVVSPVAPAMAPAPVRVPPPGMC' A
#
# COMPACT_ATOMS: atom_id res chain seq x y z
N MET A 1 11.83 16.75 21.14
CA MET A 1 10.93 16.32 20.05
C MET A 1 10.95 17.37 18.95
N MET A 2 10.93 16.98 17.67
CA MET A 2 10.90 17.90 16.51
C MET A 2 9.73 17.54 15.60
N SER A 3 9.12 18.51 14.93
CA SER A 3 8.08 18.26 13.93
C SER A 3 8.67 18.08 12.53
N CYS A 4 8.11 17.16 11.75
CA CYS A 4 8.50 16.93 10.37
C CYS A 4 8.07 18.13 9.50
N PRO A 5 8.98 18.74 8.72
CA PRO A 5 8.63 19.90 7.89
C PRO A 5 7.72 19.54 6.70
N VAL A 6 7.56 18.24 6.39
CA VAL A 6 6.74 17.78 5.27
C VAL A 6 5.30 17.47 5.69
N CYS A 7 5.10 16.85 6.85
CA CYS A 7 3.78 16.36 7.27
C CYS A 7 3.31 16.91 8.63
N GLY A 8 4.13 17.69 9.32
CA GLY A 8 3.82 18.33 10.60
C GLY A 8 3.81 17.40 11.81
N ARG A 9 4.04 16.09 11.62
CA ARG A 9 4.00 15.10 12.69
C ARG A 9 5.27 15.11 13.54
N GLU A 10 5.12 14.75 14.81
CA GLU A 10 6.25 14.67 15.73
C GLU A 10 7.17 13.49 15.37
N ILE A 11 8.47 13.77 15.34
CA ILE A 11 9.53 12.83 15.02
C ILE A 11 10.70 12.99 16.01
N HIS A 12 11.52 11.95 16.09
CA HIS A 12 12.75 12.00 16.88
C HIS A 12 13.75 12.96 16.21
N PRO A 13 14.43 13.86 16.95
CA PRO A 13 15.41 14.79 16.38
C PRO A 13 16.59 14.12 15.66
N GLN A 14 16.91 12.87 16.01
CA GLN A 14 17.96 12.07 15.35
C GLN A 14 17.42 11.08 14.31
N ALA A 15 16.13 11.16 13.97
CA ALA A 15 15.56 10.28 12.95
C ALA A 15 16.10 10.65 11.57
N MET A 16 16.64 9.66 10.86
CA MET A 16 17.12 9.84 9.49
C MET A 16 15.97 10.08 8.50
N PHE A 17 14.78 9.57 8.81
CA PHE A 17 13.56 9.70 8.01
C PHE A 17 12.31 9.75 8.91
N CYS A 18 11.25 10.39 8.41
CA CYS A 18 9.95 10.42 9.08
C CYS A 18 9.25 9.06 8.94
N THR A 19 8.85 8.46 10.05
CA THR A 19 8.12 7.18 10.07
C THR A 19 6.71 7.27 9.50
N TYR A 20 6.16 8.47 9.31
CA TYR A 20 4.81 8.68 8.81
C TYR A 20 4.73 8.99 7.31
N CYS A 21 5.69 9.78 6.78
CA CYS A 21 5.70 10.18 5.38
C CYS A 21 6.94 9.75 4.59
N GLY A 22 7.97 9.22 5.27
CA GLY A 22 9.23 8.79 4.65
C GLY A 22 10.22 9.91 4.32
N ALA A 23 9.85 11.18 4.55
CA ALA A 23 10.73 12.32 4.24
C ALA A 23 11.92 12.43 5.19
N THR A 24 13.08 12.83 4.69
CA THR A 24 14.28 13.08 5.50
C THR A 24 14.19 14.48 6.15
N PRO A 25 14.31 14.60 7.49
CA PRO A 25 14.10 15.88 8.18
C PRO A 25 15.23 16.89 7.97
N THR A 26 16.40 16.47 7.46
CA THR A 26 17.58 17.32 7.24
C THR A 26 17.72 17.87 5.82
N ALA A 27 16.86 17.45 4.88
CA ALA A 27 16.95 17.91 3.50
C ALA A 27 15.95 19.05 3.26
N ALA A 28 16.42 20.29 3.35
CA ALA A 28 15.81 21.45 2.71
C ALA A 28 15.99 21.41 1.17
N ALA A 29 15.88 20.22 0.57
CA ALA A 29 15.68 20.07 -0.86
C ALA A 29 14.18 19.84 -1.05
N PRO A 30 13.47 20.69 -1.82
CA PRO A 30 12.08 20.43 -2.09
C PRO A 30 12.00 19.02 -2.65
N PHE A 31 11.11 18.25 -2.05
CA PHE A 31 10.56 17.03 -2.61
C PHE A 31 10.11 17.38 -4.03
N ALA A 32 11.02 17.22 -5.00
CA ALA A 32 10.63 16.98 -6.37
C ALA A 32 9.72 15.77 -6.24
N ALA A 33 8.42 16.02 -6.35
CA ALA A 33 7.40 15.01 -6.26
C ALA A 33 7.90 13.77 -6.99
N PRO A 34 7.80 12.55 -6.42
CA PRO A 34 8.10 11.37 -7.19
C PRO A 34 7.22 11.51 -8.44
N THR A 35 7.87 11.71 -9.59
CA THR A 35 7.20 11.63 -10.88
C THR A 35 6.85 10.17 -11.00
N VAL A 36 5.74 9.80 -10.36
CA VAL A 36 5.12 8.50 -10.53
C VAL A 36 4.75 8.54 -11.99
N LYS A 37 5.62 7.92 -12.80
CA LYS A 37 5.42 7.75 -14.23
C LYS A 37 3.97 7.31 -14.39
N PRO A 38 3.14 8.04 -15.15
CA PRO A 38 1.73 7.73 -15.29
C PRO A 38 1.59 6.24 -15.52
N VAL A 39 0.80 5.57 -14.67
CA VAL A 39 0.58 4.13 -14.78
C VAL A 39 0.24 3.86 -16.25
N PRO A 40 1.00 3.02 -16.98
CA PRO A 40 0.62 2.71 -18.33
C PRO A 40 -0.77 2.07 -18.24
N SER A 41 -1.67 2.54 -19.11
CA SER A 41 -3.06 2.10 -19.25
C SER A 41 -3.10 0.64 -19.72
N VAL A 42 -2.61 -0.27 -18.89
CA VAL A 42 -2.69 -1.70 -19.14
C VAL A 42 -4.13 -2.08 -18.88
N ARG A 43 -4.81 -2.53 -19.94
CA ARG A 43 -6.13 -3.12 -19.79
C ARG A 43 -5.99 -4.35 -18.92
N VAL A 44 -6.54 -4.30 -17.71
CA VAL A 44 -6.76 -5.48 -16.90
C VAL A 44 -7.74 -6.35 -17.69
N VAL A 45 -7.22 -7.38 -18.37
CA VAL A 45 -8.08 -8.42 -18.92
C VAL A 45 -8.61 -9.17 -17.71
N SER A 46 -9.89 -8.96 -17.42
CA SER A 46 -10.58 -9.75 -16.40
C SER A 46 -10.37 -11.23 -16.75
N PRO A 47 -9.85 -12.06 -15.85
CA PRO A 47 -9.78 -13.48 -16.11
C PRO A 47 -11.21 -13.95 -16.39
N VAL A 48 -11.44 -14.45 -17.61
CA VAL A 48 -12.69 -15.12 -17.98
C VAL A 48 -12.81 -16.30 -17.05
N ALA A 49 -13.60 -16.15 -15.98
CA ALA A 49 -13.97 -17.27 -15.13
C ALA A 49 -14.65 -18.29 -16.05
N PRO A 50 -14.15 -19.53 -16.19
CA PRO A 50 -14.88 -20.55 -16.91
C PRO A 50 -16.20 -20.74 -16.16
N ALA A 51 -17.31 -20.54 -16.86
CA ALA A 51 -18.67 -20.71 -16.35
C ALA A 51 -19.02 -22.17 -15.97
N MET A 52 -18.00 -23.00 -15.70
CA MET A 52 -18.11 -24.46 -15.60
C MET A 52 -17.25 -25.04 -14.47
N ALA A 53 -16.89 -24.22 -13.46
CA ALA A 53 -16.39 -24.76 -12.21
C ALA A 53 -17.58 -25.25 -11.35
N PRO A 54 -17.62 -26.53 -10.91
CA PRO A 54 -18.60 -26.97 -9.93
C PRO A 54 -18.42 -26.14 -8.64
N ALA A 55 -19.54 -25.69 -8.06
CA ALA A 55 -19.52 -24.93 -6.82
C ALA A 55 -18.77 -25.71 -5.72
N PRO A 56 -17.99 -25.05 -4.85
CA PRO A 56 -17.37 -25.72 -3.71
C PRO A 56 -18.48 -26.26 -2.80
N VAL A 57 -18.65 -27.57 -2.79
CA VAL A 57 -19.58 -28.24 -1.87
C VAL A 57 -18.97 -28.17 -0.48
N ARG A 58 -19.70 -27.59 0.48
CA ARG A 58 -19.34 -27.68 1.89
C ARG A 58 -19.60 -29.11 2.36
N VAL A 59 -18.55 -29.83 2.73
CA VAL A 59 -18.67 -31.14 3.38
C VAL A 59 -19.10 -30.90 4.85
N PRO A 60 -20.24 -31.46 5.31
CA PRO A 60 -20.62 -31.42 6.72
C PRO A 60 -19.61 -32.18 7.59
N PRO A 61 -19.37 -31.77 8.84
CA PRO A 61 -18.53 -32.53 9.75
C PRO A 61 -19.14 -33.93 10.02
N PRO A 62 -18.32 -34.98 10.11
CA PRO A 62 -18.80 -36.33 10.38
C PRO A 62 -19.44 -36.39 11.78
N GLY A 63 -20.66 -36.92 11.88
CA GLY A 63 -21.33 -37.17 13.17
C GLY A 63 -22.76 -36.63 13.33
N MET A 64 -23.41 -36.16 12.27
CA MET A 64 -24.86 -35.87 12.28
C MET A 64 -25.57 -36.78 11.28
N CYS A 65 -25.92 -37.98 11.77
CA CYS A 65 -26.87 -38.89 11.14
C CYS A 65 -28.30 -38.40 11.43
#